data_AF-A0A9X9LU73-F1
#
_entry.id   AF-A0A9X9LU73-F1
#
_cell.length_a   1.000
_cell.length_b   1.000
_cell.length_c   1.000
_cell.angle_alpha   90.00
_cell.angle_beta   90.00
_cell.angle_gamma   90.00
#
_symmetry.space_group_name_H-M   'P 1'
#
loop_
_entity.id
_entity.type
_entity.pdbx_description
1 polymer ?
#
loop_
_entity_poly.entity_id
_entity_poly.type
_entity_poly.pdbx_seq_one_letter_code
_entity_poly.pdbx_strand_id
1 'polypeptide(L)' 'MMKKGSLMLGYQPHRGKVNFFRQVVISPQVSREDMDFLLDEIDLLGRDM' A
#
# COMPACT_ATOMS: atom_id res chain seq x y z
N MET A 1 -5.90 -6.45 -1.54
CA MET A 1 -6.10 -5.28 -0.66
C MET A 1 -7.53 -5.21 -0.13
N MET A 2 -8.45 -4.35 -0.62
CA MET A 2 -9.73 -4.09 0.05
C MET A 2 -10.67 -5.31 0.15
N LYS A 3 -10.91 -6.03 -0.96
CA LYS A 3 -11.78 -7.23 -0.96
C LYS A 3 -11.17 -8.41 -0.18
N LYS A 4 -9.84 -8.54 -0.23
CA LYS A 4 -9.08 -9.57 0.49
C LYS A 4 -8.97 -9.26 1.99
N GLY A 5 -9.17 -8.00 2.39
CA GLY A 5 -9.01 -7.55 3.77
C GLY A 5 -7.55 -7.52 4.25
N SER A 6 -6.58 -7.65 3.33
CA SER A 6 -5.17 -7.85 3.64
C SER A 6 -4.40 -6.56 3.92
N LEU A 7 -4.75 -5.46 3.25
CA LEU A 7 -4.06 -4.18 3.35
C LEU A 7 -5.02 -3.04 2.92
N MET A 8 -4.97 -1.92 3.66
CA MET A 8 -5.70 -0.68 3.36
C MET A 8 -4.71 0.48 3.25
N LEU A 9 -4.67 1.11 2.07
CA LEU A 9 -3.76 2.20 1.75
C LEU A 9 -4.45 3.23 0.84
N GLY A 10 -4.20 4.50 1.09
CA GLY A 10 -4.72 5.58 0.25
C GLY A 10 -3.99 5.67 -1.09
N TYR A 11 -4.74 6.00 -2.15
CA TYR A 11 -4.19 6.40 -3.44
C TYR A 11 -4.92 7.64 -3.94
N GLN A 12 -4.20 8.58 -4.55
CA GLN A 12 -4.79 9.80 -5.11
C GLN A 12 -3.89 10.42 -6.19
N PRO A 13 -4.44 11.24 -7.11
CA PRO A 13 -3.62 12.10 -7.96
C PRO A 13 -3.18 13.34 -7.18
N HIS A 14 -2.11 14.01 -7.63
CA HIS A 14 -1.68 15.26 -7.00
C HIS A 14 -0.87 16.16 -7.92
N ARG A 15 -1.30 17.44 -8.07
CA ARG A 15 -0.60 18.50 -8.83
C ARG A 15 -0.10 18.03 -10.21
N GLY A 16 -1.00 17.44 -11.00
CA GLY A 16 -0.69 16.94 -12.35
C GLY A 16 -0.02 15.57 -12.39
N LYS A 17 0.32 14.96 -11.23
CA LYS A 17 0.74 13.56 -11.17
C LYS A 17 -0.49 12.66 -11.19
N VAL A 18 -0.38 11.56 -11.95
CA VAL A 18 -1.36 10.46 -11.98
C VAL A 18 -1.53 9.82 -10.61
N ASN A 19 -2.46 8.87 -10.47
CA ASN A 19 -2.68 8.17 -9.21
C ASN A 19 -1.40 7.48 -8.70
N PHE A 20 -1.12 7.65 -7.41
CA PHE A 20 -0.04 6.96 -6.72
C PHE A 20 -0.49 6.57 -5.30
N PHE A 21 0.13 5.55 -4.74
CA PHE A 21 -0.07 5.14 -3.35
C PHE A 21 0.61 6.12 -2.38
N ARG A 22 -0.05 6.41 -1.25
CA ARG A 22 0.49 7.28 -0.20
C ARG A 22 0.51 6.56 1.15
N GLN A 23 1.69 6.05 1.51
CA GLN A 23 1.93 5.42 2.80
C GLN A 23 2.12 6.46 3.92
N VAL A 24 1.55 6.17 5.08
CA VAL A 24 1.70 6.97 6.30
C VAL A 24 1.93 6.03 7.48
N VAL A 25 3.09 6.12 8.14
CA VAL A 25 3.45 5.30 9.30
C VAL A 25 3.25 6.13 10.56
N ILE A 26 2.40 5.65 11.48
CA ILE A 26 2.00 6.39 12.69
C ILE A 26 2.02 5.47 13.91
N SER A 27 1.42 4.29 13.81
CA SER A 27 1.32 3.37 14.94
C SER A 27 2.70 2.82 15.31
N PRO A 28 3.10 2.87 16.59
CA PRO A 28 4.36 2.29 17.05
C PRO A 28 4.36 0.76 17.03
N GLN A 29 3.20 0.14 16.79
CA GLN A 29 3.07 -1.31 16.62
C GLN A 29 3.50 -1.79 15.23
N VAL A 30 3.63 -0.87 14.27
CA VAL A 30 4.08 -1.22 12.91
C VAL A 30 5.52 -1.69 12.98
N SER A 31 5.76 -2.90 12.50
CA SER A 31 7.08 -3.51 12.44
C SER A 31 7.70 -3.39 11.05
N ARG A 32 8.90 -3.93 10.87
CA ARG A 32 9.56 -3.97 9.56
C ARG A 32 8.88 -4.99 8.65
N GLU A 33 8.48 -6.12 9.23
CA GLU A 33 7.77 -7.19 8.55
C GLU A 33 6.44 -6.70 7.95
N ASP A 34 5.75 -5.76 8.61
CA ASP A 34 4.55 -5.12 8.05
C ASP A 34 4.86 -4.28 6.80
N MET A 35 6.04 -3.66 6.74
CA MET A 35 6.47 -2.85 5.58
C MET A 35 6.95 -3.73 4.43
N ASP A 36 7.61 -4.85 4.74
CA ASP A 36 7.96 -5.86 3.75
C ASP A 36 6.68 -6.46 3.14
N PHE A 37 5.71 -6.83 3.99
CA PHE A 37 4.40 -7.31 3.55
C PHE A 37 3.65 -6.30 2.68
N LEU A 38 3.73 -5.00 2.99
CA LEU A 38 3.10 -3.96 2.17
C LEU A 38 3.61 -3.98 0.73
N LEU A 39 4.92 -4.11 0.54
CA LEU A 39 5.52 -4.15 -0.80
C LEU A 39 5.16 -5.46 -1.51
N ASP A 40 5.31 -6.59 -0.82
CA ASP A 40 5.01 -7.92 -1.36
C ASP A 40 3.54 -8.06 -1.79
N GLU A 41 2.61 -7.55 -0.99
CA GLU A 41 1.18 -7.62 -1.28
C GLU A 41 0.79 -6.69 -2.45
N ILE A 42 1.42 -5.50 -2.59
CA ILE A 42 1.20 -4.62 -3.74
C ILE A 42 1.77 -5.27 -5.01
N ASP A 43 2.99 -5.82 -4.97
CA ASP A 43 3.59 -6.51 -6.11
C ASP A 43 2.75 -7.71 -6.53
N LEU A 44 2.38 -8.57 -5.58
CA LEU A 44 1.56 -9.75 -5.83
C LEU A 44 0.21 -9.41 -6.51
N LEU A 45 -0.47 -8.35 -6.06
CA LEU A 45 -1.75 -7.92 -6.61
C LEU A 45 -1.62 -7.17 -7.94
N GLY A 46 -0.45 -6.61 -8.22
CA GLY A 46 -0.16 -5.89 -9.46
C GLY A 46 0.52 -6.75 -10.53
N ARG A 47 0.96 -7.96 -10.18
CA ARG A 47 1.81 -8.80 -11.03
C ARG A 47 1.13 -9.28 -12.32
N ASP A 48 -0.18 -9.41 -12.31
CA ASP A 48 -1.01 -9.88 -13.43
C ASP A 48 -1.85 -8.75 -14.07
N MET A 49 -1.51 -7.50 -13.78
CA MET A 49 -2.16 -6.30 -14.34
C MET A 49 -1.57 -5.82 -15.65
#